data_AF-A0A2E8GYY3-F1
#
_entry.id   AF-A0A2E8GYY3-F1
#
_cell.length_a   1.000
_cell.length_b   1.000
_cell.length_c   1.000
_cell.angle_alpha   90.00
_cell.angle_beta   90.00
_cell.angle_gamma   90.00
#
_symmetry.space_group_name_H-M   'P 1'
#
loop_
_entity.id
_entity.type
_entity.pdbx_description
1 polymer ?
#
loop_
_entity_poly.entity_id
_entity_poly.type
_entity_poly.pdbx_seq_one_letter_code
_entity_poly.pdbx_strand_id
1 'polypeptide(L)' 'LPGGAPLVLRVLLDRSVLEIFPEGGAPAATRVYPTRTDSKGISFFARGAPARLTRLDCWQMDPT' A
#
# COMPACT_ATOMS: atom_id res chain seq x y z
N LEU A 1 3.90 -16.66 4.88
CA LEU A 1 3.53 -16.31 6.28
C LEU A 1 3.06 -17.59 6.96
N PRO A 2 3.50 -17.88 8.19
CA PRO A 2 3.08 -19.09 8.90
C PRO A 2 1.54 -19.16 8.99
N GLY A 3 0.96 -20.31 8.63
CA GLY A 3 -0.39 -20.72 9.06
C GLY A 3 -1.57 -19.81 8.74
N GLY A 4 -1.50 -18.94 7.72
CA GLY A 4 -2.59 -18.01 7.41
C GLY A 4 -2.56 -16.71 8.21
N ALA A 5 -1.44 -16.39 8.87
CA ALA A 5 -1.22 -15.07 9.45
C ALA A 5 -1.39 -13.97 8.38
N PRO A 6 -2.03 -12.84 8.71
CA PRO A 6 -2.28 -11.77 7.76
C PRO A 6 -0.97 -11.10 7.34
N LEU A 7 -0.92 -10.65 6.09
CA LEU A 7 0.13 -9.74 5.65
C LEU A 7 -0.22 -8.33 6.13
N VAL A 8 0.63 -7.76 6.98
CA VAL A 8 0.48 -6.37 7.44
C VAL A 8 1.48 -5.49 6.70
N LEU A 9 0.96 -4.48 6.01
CA LEU A 9 1.73 -3.52 5.24
C LEU A 9 1.40 -2.11 5.73
N ARG A 10 2.44 -1.31 5.92
CA ARG A 10 2.33 0.15 5.97
C ARG A 10 2.86 0.71 4.65
N VAL A 11 2.02 1.47 3.96
CA VAL A 11 2.36 2.11 2.69
C VAL A 11 2.32 3.62 2.89
N LEU A 12 3.41 4.29 2.54
CA LEU A 12 3.53 5.74 2.58
C LEU A 12 3.67 6.28 1.16
N LEU A 13 2.87 7.29 0.83
CA LEU A 13 2.93 7.99 -0.45
C LEU A 13 3.17 9.49 -0.18
N ASP A 14 4.41 9.93 -0.37
CA ASP A 14 4.79 11.35 -0.30
C ASP A 14 5.08 11.88 -1.71
N ARG A 15 4.11 12.60 -2.25
CA ARG A 15 4.11 13.10 -3.63
C ARG A 15 4.36 11.97 -4.63
N SER A 16 5.60 11.79 -5.10
CA SER A 16 5.98 10.75 -6.04
C SER A 16 6.69 9.56 -5.39
N VAL A 17 7.08 9.65 -4.12
CA VAL A 17 7.81 8.60 -3.40
C VAL A 17 6.81 7.62 -2.80
N LEU A 18 6.96 6.35 -3.12
CA LEU A 18 6.16 5.25 -2.57
C LEU A 18 7.08 4.32 -1.76
N GLU A 19 6.80 4.20 -0.47
CA GLU A 19 7.54 3.33 0.45
C GLU A 19 6.59 2.29 1.06
N ILE A 20 7.05 1.04 1.14
CA ILE A 20 6.27 -0.11 1.61
C ILE A 20 7.06 -0.80 2.71
N PHE A 21 6.44 -0.90 3.89
CA PHE A 21 7.01 -1.49 5.08
C PHE A 21 6.17 -2.70 5.52
N PRO A 22 6.66 -3.93 5.32
CA PRO A 22 6.05 -5.12 5.90
C PRO A 22 6.46 -5.28 7.38
N GLU A 23 5.57 -5.77 8.25
CA GLU A 23 5.90 -6.02 9.67
C GLU A 23 6.89 -7.19 9.90
N GLY A 24 7.28 -7.92 8.86
CA GLY A 24 8.14 -9.11 8.97
C GLY A 24 9.09 -9.30 7.80
N GLY A 25 9.57 -8.22 7.17
CA GLY A 25 10.46 -8.30 6.02
C GLY A 25 11.24 -7.01 5.75
N ALA A 26 11.97 -6.99 4.64
CA ALA A 26 12.70 -5.80 4.21
C ALA A 26 11.75 -4.75 3.59
N PRO A 27 11.98 -3.45 3.84
CA PRO A 27 11.23 -2.39 3.18
C PRO A 27 11.58 -2.31 1.70
N ALA A 28 10.67 -1.74 0.92
CA ALA A 28 10.89 -1.42 -0.49
C ALA A 28 10.45 0.02 -0.79
N ALA A 29 11.17 0.68 -1.69
CA ALA A 29 10.88 2.04 -2.11
C ALA A 29 10.93 2.17 -3.63
N THR A 30 10.06 3.01 -4.18
CA THR A 30 10.05 3.36 -5.61
C THR A 30 9.50 4.76 -5.81
N ARG A 31 9.45 5.21 -7.07
CA ARG A 31 8.76 6.45 -7.46
C ARG A 31 7.66 6.18 -8.48
N VAL A 32 6.57 6.93 -8.37
CA VAL A 32 5.41 6.86 -9.27
C VAL A 32 5.08 8.27 -9.79
N TYR A 33 4.88 8.39 -11.09
CA TYR A 33 4.57 9.66 -11.77
C TYR A 33 3.31 9.50 -12.63
N PRO A 34 2.11 9.54 -12.02
CA PRO A 34 0.88 9.39 -12.78
C PRO A 34 0.69 10.57 -13.75
N THR A 35 0.28 10.28 -14.98
CA THR A 35 0.00 11.29 -16.00
C THR A 35 -1.47 11.72 -16.06
N ARG A 36 -2.36 10.89 -15.52
CA ARG A 36 -3.79 11.19 -15.43
C ARG A 36 -4.10 11.97 -14.16
N THR A 37 -4.99 12.96 -14.29
CA THR A 37 -5.41 13.85 -13.20
C THR A 37 -6.31 13.16 -12.17
N ASP A 38 -6.93 12.03 -12.52
CA ASP A 38 -7.81 11.24 -11.66
C ASP A 38 -7.09 10.07 -10.93
N SER A 39 -5.77 9.92 -11.10
CA SER A 39 -4.93 8.95 -10.39
C SER A 39 -4.68 9.32 -8.93
N LYS A 40 -5.75 9.53 -8.15
CA LYS A 40 -5.72 9.94 -6.75
C LYS A 40 -6.35 8.92 -5.80
N GLY A 41 -6.95 7.86 -6.33
CA GLY A 41 -7.69 6.87 -5.57
C GLY A 41 -6.87 5.64 -5.15
N ILE A 42 -7.46 4.86 -4.25
CA ILE A 42 -6.96 3.54 -3.83
C ILE A 42 -7.97 2.49 -4.32
N SER A 43 -7.48 1.37 -4.84
CA SER A 43 -8.31 0.21 -5.19
C SER A 43 -7.65 -1.08 -4.73
N PHE A 44 -8.47 -2.09 -4.43
CA PHE A 44 -8.02 -3.41 -4.01
C PHE A 44 -8.42 -4.42 -5.06
N PHE A 45 -7.52 -5.35 -5.36
CA PHE A 45 -7.79 -6.45 -6.26
C PHE A 45 -7.09 -7.71 -5.78
N ALA A 46 -7.61 -8.87 -6.19
CA ALA A 46 -7.01 -10.16 -5.98
C ALA A 46 -6.93 -10.90 -7.32
N ARG A 47 -5.87 -11.69 -7.53
CA ARG A 47 -5.68 -12.49 -8.74
C ARG A 47 -5.19 -13.89 -8.34
N GLY A 48 -5.71 -14.91 -9.00
CA GLY A 48 -5.35 -16.32 -8.76
C GLY A 48 -6.10 -16.98 -7.60
N ALA A 49 -6.41 -16.23 -6.54
CA ALA A 49 -7.26 -16.69 -5.44
C ALA A 49 -7.95 -15.49 -4.74
N PRO A 50 -9.05 -15.72 -4.01
CA PRO A 50 -9.65 -14.69 -3.16
C PRO A 50 -8.68 -14.22 -2.08
N ALA A 51 -8.70 -12.91 -1.80
CA ALA A 51 -8.02 -12.32 -0.66
C ALA A 51 -9.04 -11.59 0.23
N ARG A 52 -8.79 -11.55 1.53
CA ARG A 52 -9.62 -10.85 2.50
C ARG A 52 -8.86 -9.65 3.04
N LEU A 53 -9.36 -8.45 2.81
CA LEU A 53 -8.91 -7.24 3.49
C LEU A 53 -9.55 -7.22 4.88
N THR A 54 -8.77 -7.42 5.93
CA THR A 54 -9.26 -7.50 7.32
C THR A 54 -9.32 -6.13 7.99
N ARG A 55 -8.43 -5.21 7.63
CA ARG A 55 -8.35 -3.86 8.17
C ARG A 55 -7.73 -2.93 7.14
N LEU A 56 -8.23 -1.70 7.11
CA LEU A 56 -7.66 -0.59 6.34
C LEU A 56 -7.77 0.67 7.19
N ASP A 57 -6.63 1.26 7.50
CA ASP A 57 -6.55 2.63 8.01
C ASP A 57 -5.88 3.49 6.95
N CYS A 58 -6.47 4.63 6.64
CA CYS A 58 -5.94 5.56 5.67
C CYS A 58 -5.94 6.96 6.28
N TRP A 59 -4.79 7.64 6.19
CA TRP A 59 -4.62 9.01 6.66
C TRP A 59 -4.09 9.88 5.53
N GLN A 60 -4.52 11.13 5.53
CA GLN A 60 -3.95 12.16 4.68
C GLN A 60 -2.65 12.64 5.35
N MET A 61 -1.53 12.60 4.62
CA MET A 61 -0.30 13.25 5.09
C MET A 61 -0.47 14.76 5.05
N ASP A 62 -0.06 15.44 6.11
CA ASP A 62 -0.12 16.89 6.22
C ASP A 62 0.91 17.51 5.27
N PRO A 63 0.50 18.39 4.33
CA PRO A 63 1.45 19.16 3.56
C PRO A 63 2.04 20.26 4.45
N THR A 64 3.18 19.98 5.09
CA THR A 64 4.02 21.05 5.67
C THR A 64 4.30 22.15 4.67
#